data_AF-A0A920NP12-F1
#
_entry.id   AF-A0A920NP12-F1
#
_cell.length_a   1.000
_cell.length_b   1.000
_cell.length_c   1.000
_cell.angle_alpha   90.00
_cell.angle_beta   90.00
_cell.angle_gamma   90.00
#
_symmetry.space_group_name_H-M   'P 1'
#
loop_
_entity.id
_entity.type
_entity.pdbx_description
1 polymer ?
#
loop_
_entity_poly.entity_id
_entity_poly.type
_entity_poly.pdbx_seq_one_letter_code
_entity_poly.pdbx_strand_id
1 'polypeptide(L)'
;MSVIASDFEQLLSWTRLSDIEIDLVTKKIGDKTTFILPAVEGIIHVSILGPDNTIGIRIPTHPFGTDLVAKIGYPITSSSVNRHGNKPLNNPTKIIQEFGEEIDLIIDAGILPPSGGSTIYKIHKNRLKKIR
;
A
#
# COMPACT_ATOMS: atom_id res chain seq x y z
N MET A 1 -5.81 -3.00 -4.83
CA MET A 1 -4.36 -3.17 -4.65
C MET A 1 -3.78 -1.84 -4.20
N SER A 2 -2.66 -1.83 -3.49
CA SER A 2 -1.93 -0.60 -3.15
C SER A 2 -0.46 -0.73 -3.49
N VAL A 3 0.26 0.37 -3.63
CA VAL A 3 1.73 0.40 -3.72
C VAL A 3 2.33 0.89 -2.42
N ILE A 4 3.51 0.37 -2.08
CA ILE A 4 4.34 0.88 -0.98
C ILE A 4 5.21 2.01 -1.53
N ALA A 5 5.14 3.17 -0.87
CA ALA A 5 6.13 4.23 -1.01
C ALA A 5 7.14 4.16 0.15
N SER A 6 8.41 4.46 -0.13
CA SER A 6 9.48 4.53 0.87
C SER A 6 9.22 5.62 1.91
N ASP A 7 8.68 6.74 1.47
CA ASP A 7 8.50 7.95 2.26
C ASP A 7 7.42 8.86 1.66
N PHE A 8 7.23 10.01 2.30
CA PHE A 8 6.23 10.99 1.88
C PHE A 8 6.62 11.73 0.60
N GLU A 9 7.90 11.96 0.35
CA GLU A 9 8.37 12.62 -0.88
C GLU A 9 8.06 11.76 -2.10
N GLN A 10 8.30 10.45 -1.99
CA GLN A 10 7.96 9.49 -3.03
C GLN A 10 6.44 9.45 -3.27
N LEU A 11 5.62 9.51 -2.22
CA LEU A 11 4.16 9.65 -2.35
C LEU A 11 3.76 10.90 -3.13
N LEU A 12 4.35 12.05 -2.83
CA LEU A 12 4.07 13.30 -3.55
C LEU A 12 4.52 13.23 -5.01
N SER A 13 5.64 12.55 -5.30
CA SER A 13 6.15 12.41 -6.66
C SER A 13 5.20 11.65 -7.61
N TRP A 14 4.30 10.83 -7.06
CA TRP A 14 3.34 10.01 -7.82
C TRP A 14 1.91 10.56 -7.81
N THR A 15 1.64 11.56 -6.97
CA THR A 15 0.27 12.03 -6.72
C THR A 15 0.10 13.50 -7.02
N ARG A 16 -1.12 13.87 -7.42
CA ARG A 16 -1.50 15.26 -7.67
C ARG A 16 -2.37 15.74 -6.52
N LEU A 17 -1.77 16.46 -5.57
CA LEU A 17 -2.43 17.00 -4.39
C LEU A 17 -2.25 18.51 -4.31
N SER A 18 -3.27 19.21 -3.80
CA SER A 18 -3.14 20.60 -3.34
C SER A 18 -2.50 20.67 -1.94
N ASP A 19 -2.01 21.84 -1.53
CA ASP A 19 -1.41 22.03 -0.20
C ASP A 19 -2.35 21.62 0.95
N ILE A 20 -3.64 21.89 0.80
CA ILE A 20 -4.68 21.48 1.77
C ILE A 20 -4.75 19.95 1.86
N GLU A 21 -4.69 19.28 0.71
CA GLU A 21 -4.76 17.82 0.64
C GLU A 21 -3.49 17.16 1.18
N ILE A 22 -2.32 17.77 0.95
CA ILE A 22 -1.04 17.35 1.54
C ILE A 22 -1.13 17.39 3.07
N ASP A 23 -1.60 18.50 3.64
CA ASP A 23 -1.78 18.64 5.10
C ASP A 23 -2.76 17.58 5.66
N LEU A 24 -3.87 17.33 4.96
CA LEU A 24 -4.83 16.29 5.35
C LEU A 24 -4.22 14.89 5.35
N VAL A 25 -3.46 14.53 4.30
CA VAL A 25 -2.80 13.23 4.19
C VAL A 25 -1.75 13.08 5.29
N THR A 26 -0.89 14.08 5.49
CA THR A 26 0.14 14.10 6.54
C THR A 26 -0.46 13.84 7.92
N LYS A 27 -1.58 14.51 8.26
CA LYS A 27 -2.28 14.33 9.54
C LYS A 27 -2.92 12.95 9.73
N LYS A 28 -3.06 12.15 8.67
CA LYS A 28 -3.69 10.82 8.70
C LYS A 28 -2.73 9.67 8.44
N ILE A 29 -1.47 9.95 8.11
CA ILE A 29 -0.44 8.93 8.02
C ILE A 29 -0.30 8.21 9.37
N GLY A 30 -0.17 6.89 9.31
CA GLY A 30 -0.02 6.01 10.47
C GLY A 30 0.28 4.57 10.04
N ASP A 31 0.54 3.70 11.03
CA ASP A 31 1.01 2.32 10.84
C ASP A 31 0.22 1.51 9.80
N LYS A 32 -1.12 1.64 9.85
CA LYS A 32 -2.04 0.88 9.02
C LYS A 32 -2.93 1.78 8.17
N THR A 33 -2.34 2.76 7.49
CA THR A 33 -3.08 3.65 6.60
C THR A 33 -2.74 3.41 5.14
N THR A 34 -3.78 3.34 4.30
CA THR A 34 -3.67 3.38 2.83
C THR A 34 -4.50 4.56 2.32
N PHE A 35 -3.96 5.32 1.39
CA PHE A 35 -4.66 6.44 0.75
C PHE A 35 -4.99 6.12 -0.70
N ILE A 36 -6.18 6.50 -1.16
CA ILE A 36 -6.53 6.53 -2.59
C ILE A 36 -6.45 7.98 -3.02
N LEU A 37 -5.44 8.29 -3.83
CA LEU A 37 -5.06 9.65 -4.23
C LEU A 37 -5.07 9.81 -5.75
N PRO A 38 -5.35 10.99 -6.31
CA PRO A 38 -5.17 11.26 -7.73
C PRO A 38 -3.71 11.04 -8.12
N ALA A 39 -3.49 10.28 -9.19
CA ALA A 39 -2.17 10.01 -9.73
C ALA A 39 -1.73 11.14 -10.68
N VAL A 40 -0.42 11.34 -10.78
CA VAL A 40 0.15 12.14 -11.88
C VAL A 40 0.01 11.33 -13.17
N GLU A 41 -0.54 11.96 -14.22
CA GLU A 41 -0.72 11.32 -15.53
C GLU A 41 0.62 10.93 -16.15
N GLY A 42 0.68 9.74 -16.77
CA GLY A 42 1.84 9.28 -17.53
C GLY A 42 3.01 8.73 -16.72
N ILE A 43 2.99 8.82 -15.38
CA ILE A 43 4.07 8.28 -14.51
C ILE A 43 3.77 6.85 -14.05
N ILE A 44 2.50 6.55 -13.75
CA ILE A 44 2.08 5.24 -13.24
C ILE A 44 1.44 4.43 -14.38
N HIS A 45 1.87 3.17 -14.52
CA HIS A 45 1.31 2.28 -15.52
C HIS A 45 -0.18 1.97 -15.25
N VAL A 46 -0.98 1.90 -16.31
CA VAL A 46 -2.44 1.72 -16.25
C VAL A 46 -2.89 0.46 -15.50
N SER A 47 -2.07 -0.59 -15.46
CA SER A 47 -2.38 -1.81 -14.70
C SER A 47 -2.38 -1.62 -13.18
N ILE A 48 -1.78 -0.54 -12.67
CA ILE A 48 -1.74 -0.20 -11.23
C ILE A 48 -2.83 0.81 -10.88
N LEU A 49 -3.24 1.64 -11.84
CA LEU A 49 -4.22 2.69 -11.63
C LEU A 49 -5.60 2.12 -11.28
N GLY A 50 -6.24 2.73 -10.30
CA GLY A 50 -7.64 2.57 -9.99
C GLY A 50 -8.53 3.49 -10.82
N PRO A 51 -9.85 3.45 -10.58
CA PRO A 51 -10.82 4.33 -11.23
C PRO A 51 -10.44 5.81 -11.07
N ASP A 52 -10.84 6.63 -12.05
CA ASP A 52 -10.64 8.09 -12.05
C ASP A 52 -9.15 8.51 -11.98
N ASN A 53 -8.25 7.73 -12.56
CA ASN A 53 -6.80 7.96 -12.52
C ASN A 53 -6.27 8.11 -11.08
N THR A 54 -6.67 7.19 -10.20
CA THR A 54 -6.23 7.18 -8.80
C THR A 54 -5.22 6.06 -8.52
N ILE A 55 -4.44 6.22 -7.46
CA ILE A 55 -3.54 5.17 -6.96
C ILE A 55 -3.80 4.93 -5.47
N GLY A 56 -3.82 3.66 -5.09
CA GLY A 56 -3.76 3.26 -3.68
C GLY A 56 -2.32 3.27 -3.20
N ILE A 57 -1.96 4.12 -2.24
CA ILE A 57 -0.59 4.26 -1.73
C ILE A 57 -0.54 4.06 -0.23
N ARG A 58 0.56 3.48 0.26
CA ARG A 58 0.79 3.19 1.66
C ARG A 58 2.24 3.48 2.02
N ILE A 59 2.46 4.03 3.21
CA ILE A 59 3.78 4.16 3.85
C ILE A 59 3.69 3.38 5.18
N PRO A 60 4.03 2.07 5.21
CA PRO A 60 3.98 1.27 6.44
C PRO A 60 4.98 1.79 7.48
N THR A 61 4.65 1.73 8.76
CA THR A 61 5.64 2.10 9.80
C THR A 61 6.64 0.99 10.09
N HIS A 62 6.33 -0.27 9.73
CA HIS A 62 7.32 -1.33 9.79
C HIS A 62 8.36 -1.13 8.67
N PRO A 63 9.66 -0.97 9.00
CA PRO A 63 10.66 -0.43 8.08
C PRO A 63 10.97 -1.38 6.90
N PHE A 64 10.74 -2.69 7.07
CA PHE A 64 11.06 -3.66 6.02
C PHE A 64 10.53 -3.28 4.63
N GLY A 65 9.27 -2.86 4.53
CA GLY A 65 8.65 -2.51 3.24
C GLY A 65 9.23 -1.23 2.64
N THR A 66 9.36 -0.18 3.45
CA THR A 66 9.88 1.12 3.02
C THR A 66 11.35 1.05 2.67
N ASP A 67 12.15 0.36 3.47
CA ASP A 67 13.58 0.15 3.25
C ASP A 67 13.85 -0.70 2.01
N LEU A 68 13.02 -1.71 1.76
CA LEU A 68 13.12 -2.52 0.55
C LEU A 68 12.85 -1.68 -0.70
N VAL A 69 11.75 -0.90 -0.70
CA VAL A 69 11.43 0.01 -1.80
C VAL A 69 12.54 1.05 -2.03
N ALA A 70 13.07 1.63 -0.95
CA ALA A 70 14.18 2.59 -1.03
C ALA A 70 15.45 1.97 -1.63
N LYS A 71 15.78 0.71 -1.27
CA LYS A 71 16.97 0.01 -1.77
C LYS A 71 16.85 -0.43 -3.23
N ILE A 72 15.67 -0.91 -3.64
CA ILE A 72 15.48 -1.39 -5.02
C ILE A 72 15.19 -0.24 -5.99
N GLY A 73 14.72 0.91 -5.50
CA GLY A 73 14.43 2.09 -6.32
C GLY A 73 13.10 2.02 -7.08
N TYR A 74 12.25 1.03 -6.81
CA TYR A 74 10.96 0.82 -7.46
C TYR A 74 9.84 0.55 -6.43
N PRO A 75 8.61 1.05 -6.65
CA PRO A 75 7.46 0.69 -5.81
C PRO A 75 7.15 -0.80 -5.85
N ILE A 76 6.66 -1.33 -4.73
CA ILE A 76 6.13 -2.69 -4.65
C ILE A 76 4.61 -2.62 -4.50
N THR A 77 3.89 -3.30 -5.38
CA THR A 77 2.46 -3.57 -5.18
C THR A 77 2.26 -4.54 -4.03
N SER A 78 1.36 -4.23 -3.11
CA SER A 78 1.07 -5.02 -1.92
C SER A 78 -0.44 -5.30 -1.81
N SER A 79 -0.76 -6.54 -1.44
CA SER A 79 -2.07 -7.01 -1.01
C SER A 79 -1.92 -7.88 0.24
N SER A 80 -3.04 -8.28 0.84
CA SER A 80 -3.04 -9.37 1.80
C SER A 80 -2.67 -10.69 1.10
N VAL A 81 -2.03 -11.59 1.86
CA VAL A 81 -1.65 -12.93 1.38
C VAL A 81 -2.84 -13.86 1.58
N ASN A 82 -3.65 -14.04 0.54
CA ASN A 82 -4.81 -14.94 0.54
C ASN A 82 -5.27 -15.25 -0.88
N ARG A 83 -5.91 -16.40 -1.06
CA ARG A 83 -6.78 -16.64 -2.21
C ARG A 83 -7.98 -15.71 -2.14
N HIS A 84 -8.51 -15.32 -3.29
CA HIS A 84 -9.67 -14.44 -3.35
C HIS A 84 -10.84 -15.02 -2.54
N GLY A 85 -11.48 -14.20 -1.69
CA GLY A 85 -12.56 -14.60 -0.80
C GLY A 85 -12.13 -15.23 0.54
N ASN A 86 -10.87 -15.64 0.68
CA ASN A 86 -10.37 -16.26 1.91
C ASN A 86 -9.78 -15.24 2.90
N LYS A 87 -9.64 -15.64 4.17
CA LYS A 87 -8.98 -14.83 5.19
C LYS A 87 -7.47 -14.71 4.90
N PRO A 88 -6.84 -13.56 5.22
CA PRO A 88 -5.40 -13.38 5.14
C PRO A 88 -4.65 -14.42 5.98
N LEU A 89 -3.58 -14.97 5.42
CA LEU A 89 -2.61 -15.77 6.14
C LEU A 89 -1.53 -14.87 6.75
N ASN A 90 -1.07 -15.24 7.95
CA ASN A 90 -0.05 -14.55 8.73
C ASN A 90 1.00 -15.50 9.32
N ASN A 91 0.90 -16.79 9.00
CA ASN A 91 1.80 -17.84 9.44
C ASN A 91 2.61 -18.31 8.22
N PRO A 92 3.95 -18.14 8.22
CA PRO A 92 4.83 -18.53 7.11
C PRO A 92 4.65 -19.99 6.68
N THR A 93 4.52 -20.93 7.61
CA THR A 93 4.29 -22.35 7.30
C THR A 93 3.01 -22.56 6.50
N LYS A 94 1.92 -21.87 6.86
CA LYS A 94 0.65 -21.94 6.11
C LYS A 94 0.75 -21.26 4.75
N ILE A 95 1.51 -20.17 4.66
CA ILE A 95 1.74 -19.47 3.39
C ILE A 95 2.52 -20.37 2.42
N ILE A 96 3.59 -21.04 2.88
CA ILE A 96 4.36 -21.98 2.07
C ILE A 96 3.52 -23.17 1.64
N GLN A 97 2.69 -23.72 2.54
CA GLN A 97 1.77 -24.81 2.19
C GLN A 97 0.77 -24.43 1.10
N GLU A 98 0.31 -23.18 1.07
CA GLU A 98 -0.72 -22.71 0.15
C GLU A 98 -0.16 -22.15 -1.17
N PHE A 99 1.01 -21.51 -1.13
CA PHE A 99 1.57 -20.72 -2.24
C PHE A 99 3.00 -21.11 -2.61
N GLY A 100 3.63 -22.07 -1.93
CA GLY A 100 5.07 -22.34 -2.07
C GLY A 100 5.53 -22.70 -3.48
N GLU A 101 4.66 -23.27 -4.31
CA GLU A 101 4.95 -23.57 -5.72
C GLU A 101 4.66 -22.39 -6.68
N GLU A 102 4.04 -21.31 -6.19
CA GLU A 102 3.60 -20.15 -6.98
C GLU A 102 4.38 -18.86 -6.68
N ILE A 103 5.30 -18.90 -5.70
CA ILE A 103 6.08 -17.74 -5.28
C ILE A 103 7.58 -18.00 -5.45
N ASP A 104 8.30 -17.02 -5.97
CA ASP A 104 9.75 -17.13 -6.18
C ASP A 104 10.53 -16.98 -4.86
N LEU A 105 9.96 -16.27 -3.89
CA LEU A 105 10.64 -15.89 -2.65
C LEU A 105 9.65 -15.69 -1.49
N ILE A 106 10.04 -16.16 -0.31
CA ILE A 106 9.39 -15.83 0.96
C ILE A 106 10.41 -15.21 1.92
N ILE A 107 10.02 -14.12 2.57
CA ILE A 107 10.77 -13.53 3.68
C ILE A 107 10.05 -13.89 4.97
N ASP A 108 10.64 -14.81 5.73
CA ASP A 108 10.09 -15.30 6.99
C ASP A 108 10.52 -14.40 8.15
N ALA A 109 9.54 -13.74 8.79
CA ALA A 109 9.71 -12.94 10.00
C ALA A 109 8.93 -13.51 11.19
N GLY A 110 8.61 -14.80 11.16
CA GLY A 110 7.77 -15.49 12.14
C GLY A 110 6.26 -15.27 11.92
N ILE A 111 5.48 -15.72 12.91
CA ILE A 111 4.02 -15.58 12.88
C ILE A 111 3.64 -14.13 13.23
N LEU A 112 3.02 -13.44 12.28
CA LEU A 112 2.55 -12.07 12.49
C LEU A 112 1.19 -12.07 13.21
N PRO A 113 0.90 -11.05 14.05
CA PRO A 113 -0.41 -10.95 14.68
C PRO A 113 -1.53 -10.80 13.64
N PRO A 114 -2.76 -11.29 13.93
CA PRO A 114 -3.89 -11.06 13.06
C PRO A 114 -4.06 -9.57 12.73
N SER A 115 -4.32 -9.26 11.46
CA SER A 115 -4.50 -7.89 11.00
C SER A 115 -5.87 -7.71 10.36
N GLY A 116 -6.62 -6.72 10.84
CA GLY A 116 -7.84 -6.25 10.21
C GLY A 116 -7.60 -5.45 8.93
N GLY A 117 -6.40 -5.48 8.36
CA GLY A 117 -5.98 -4.69 7.21
C GLY A 117 -5.76 -3.20 7.52
N SER A 118 -5.36 -2.44 6.50
CA SER A 118 -5.23 -0.99 6.62
C SER A 118 -6.59 -0.30 6.66
N THR A 119 -6.68 0.78 7.44
CA THR A 119 -7.68 1.83 7.24
C THR A 119 -7.45 2.47 5.88
N ILE A 120 -8.50 2.67 5.08
CA ILE A 120 -8.41 3.24 3.75
C ILE A 120 -9.09 4.60 3.73
N TYR A 121 -8.35 5.64 3.36
CA TYR A 121 -8.91 6.97 3.09
C TYR A 121 -8.89 7.26 1.59
N LYS A 122 -10.00 7.73 1.03
CA LYS A 122 -10.05 8.29 -0.32
C LYS A 122 -10.14 9.81 -0.22
N ILE A 123 -9.30 10.51 -0.98
CA ILE A 123 -9.38 11.97 -1.06
C ILE A 123 -10.36 12.38 -2.15
N HIS A 124 -11.19 13.39 -1.86
CA HIS A 124 -12.12 13.97 -2.83
C HIS A 124 -12.49 15.39 -2.41
N LYS A 125 -12.25 16.38 -3.29
CA LYS A 125 -12.59 17.80 -3.06
C LYS A 125 -12.10 18.32 -1.70
N ASN A 126 -10.79 18.20 -1.43
CA ASN A 126 -10.16 18.65 -0.18
C ASN A 126 -10.75 18.01 1.09
N ARG A 127 -11.21 16.75 1.00
CA ARG A 127 -11.72 15.98 2.14
C ARG A 127 -11.22 14.54 2.07
N LEU A 128 -10.83 13.99 3.21
CA LEU A 128 -10.56 12.55 3.37
C LEU A 128 -11.83 11.83 3.81
N LYS A 129 -12.30 10.90 2.97
CA LYS A 129 -13.38 9.98 3.31
C LYS A 129 -12.79 8.63 3.70
N LYS A 130 -13.08 8.17 4.92
CA LYS A 130 -12.76 6.80 5.33
C LYS A 130 -13.66 5.82 4.58
N ILE A 131 -13.06 4.83 3.91
CA ILE A 131 -13.73 3.76 3.17
C ILE A 131 -13.85 2.50 4.03
N ARG A 132 -12.82 2.23 4.84
CA ARG A 132 -12.73 1.12 5.78
C ARG A 132 -11.81 1.53 6.92
#